data_AF-A0A0J7YP57-F1
#
_entry.id   AF-A0A0J7YP57-F1
#
_cell.length_a   1.000
_cell.length_b   1.000
_cell.length_c   1.000
_cell.angle_alpha   90.00
_cell.angle_beta   90.00
_cell.angle_gamma   90.00
#
_symmetry.space_group_name_H-M   'P 1'
#
loop_
_entity.id
_entity.type
_entity.pdbx_description
1 polymer ?
#
loop_
_entity_poly.entity_id
_entity_poly.type
_entity_poly.pdbx_seq_one_letter_code
_entity_poly.pdbx_strand_id
1 'polypeptide(L)'
;MDYLATHELTQRLNDIVNNTIRARADDPFAYMAQQFLAIAQPPTISHVTVSNILDQTGSFRSLQADVYSWQPSSFVHLGRGVWPSATEGDNVAELCNLITSQLKLKPLKSESLSELDKTLSDLKEPNASVVIPAVSLAISRAVAHATRQDLYLFLHKRSNPEKLPNAVVSLPLVDIVKSNKLSFG
;
A
#
# COMPACT_ATOMS: atom_id res chain seq x y z
N MET A 1 -23.83 -25.35 -9.86
CA MET A 1 -23.01 -25.49 -8.62
C MET A 1 -21.61 -24.91 -8.79
N ASP A 2 -21.03 -24.88 -10.00
CA ASP A 2 -19.66 -24.38 -10.22
C ASP A 2 -19.45 -22.89 -9.99
N TYR A 3 -20.48 -22.04 -10.09
CA TYR A 3 -20.36 -20.60 -9.89
C TYR A 3 -19.94 -20.22 -8.46
N LEU A 4 -20.44 -20.97 -7.46
CA LEU A 4 -20.11 -20.75 -6.04
C LEU A 4 -18.66 -21.15 -5.71
N ALA A 5 -18.17 -22.21 -6.37
CA ALA A 5 -16.81 -22.69 -6.20
C ALA A 5 -15.79 -21.81 -6.92
N THR A 6 -16.10 -21.34 -8.14
CA THR A 6 -15.21 -20.45 -8.93
C THR A 6 -15.01 -19.08 -8.31
N HIS A 7 -15.99 -18.58 -7.55
CA HIS A 7 -15.91 -17.25 -6.93
C HIS A 7 -15.53 -17.30 -5.44
N GLU A 8 -15.17 -18.48 -4.91
CA GLU A 8 -14.82 -18.72 -3.50
C GLU A 8 -15.87 -18.16 -2.52
N LEU A 9 -17.14 -18.08 -2.96
CA LEU A 9 -18.21 -17.40 -2.22
C LEU A 9 -18.48 -18.05 -0.87
N THR A 10 -18.43 -19.38 -0.82
CA THR A 10 -18.56 -20.17 0.41
C THR A 10 -17.44 -19.90 1.40
N GLN A 11 -16.20 -19.71 0.92
CA GLN A 11 -15.05 -19.42 1.77
C GLN A 11 -15.13 -18.01 2.34
N ARG A 12 -15.46 -17.02 1.51
CA ARG A 12 -15.68 -15.63 1.95
C ARG A 12 -16.81 -15.50 2.96
N LEU A 13 -17.91 -16.23 2.75
CA LEU A 13 -19.03 -16.23 3.69
C LEU A 13 -18.62 -16.81 5.06
N ASN A 14 -17.90 -17.93 5.06
CA ASN A 14 -17.36 -18.52 6.29
C ASN A 14 -16.41 -17.57 7.02
N ASP A 15 -15.54 -16.86 6.31
CA ASP A 15 -14.63 -15.88 6.90
C ASP A 15 -15.37 -14.70 7.55
N ILE A 16 -16.44 -14.21 6.91
CA ILE A 16 -17.28 -13.13 7.46
C ILE A 16 -17.99 -13.59 8.74
N VAL A 17 -18.57 -14.79 8.72
CA VAL A 17 -19.23 -15.38 9.90
C VAL A 17 -18.22 -15.55 11.04
N ASN A 18 -17.04 -16.12 10.75
CA ASN A 18 -15.97 -16.29 11.73
C ASN A 18 -15.50 -14.95 12.32
N ASN A 19 -15.35 -13.91 11.50
CA ASN A 19 -14.97 -12.59 11.96
C ASN A 19 -16.06 -11.93 12.82
N THR A 20 -17.33 -12.19 12.52
CA THR A 20 -18.46 -11.70 13.32
C THR A 20 -18.48 -12.33 14.70
N ILE A 21 -18.26 -13.66 14.77
CA ILE A 21 -18.17 -14.39 16.03
C ILE A 21 -16.97 -13.92 16.86
N ARG A 22 -15.80 -13.71 16.21
CA ARG A 22 -14.59 -13.21 16.88
C ARG A 22 -14.76 -11.79 17.42
N ALA A 23 -15.39 -10.90 16.65
CA ALA A 23 -15.62 -9.52 17.05
C ALA A 23 -16.67 -9.38 18.17
N ARG A 24 -17.50 -10.41 18.40
CA ARG A 24 -18.62 -10.38 19.35
C ARG A 24 -19.45 -9.12 19.20
N ALA A 25 -19.77 -8.77 17.95
CA ALA A 25 -20.54 -7.56 17.66
C ALA A 25 -21.93 -7.64 18.31
N ASP A 26 -22.37 -6.55 18.93
CA ASP A 26 -23.68 -6.46 19.58
C ASP A 26 -24.84 -6.69 18.58
N ASP A 27 -24.65 -6.29 17.32
CA ASP A 27 -25.51 -6.63 16.19
C ASP A 27 -24.72 -7.40 15.11
N PRO A 28 -24.85 -8.74 15.05
CA PRO A 28 -24.13 -9.55 14.09
C PRO A 28 -24.60 -9.32 12.65
N PHE A 29 -25.86 -8.96 12.42
CA PHE A 29 -26.38 -8.74 11.06
C PHE A 29 -25.86 -7.42 10.50
N ALA A 30 -25.87 -6.35 11.29
CA ALA A 30 -25.28 -5.08 10.88
C ALA A 30 -23.78 -5.21 10.62
N TYR A 31 -23.05 -5.95 11.48
CA TYR A 31 -21.62 -6.19 11.30
C TYR A 31 -21.33 -6.98 10.02
N MET A 32 -22.07 -8.06 9.77
CA MET A 32 -21.95 -8.83 8.52
C MET A 32 -22.27 -7.96 7.29
N ALA A 33 -23.33 -7.16 7.33
CA ALA A 33 -23.69 -6.26 6.24
C ALA A 33 -22.58 -5.25 5.93
N GLN A 34 -21.93 -4.69 6.97
CA GLN A 34 -20.77 -3.82 6.80
C GLN A 34 -19.58 -4.55 6.17
N GLN A 35 -19.32 -5.81 6.57
CA GLN A 35 -18.26 -6.63 5.97
C GLN A 35 -18.54 -6.92 4.50
N PHE A 36 -19.78 -7.25 4.13
CA PHE A 36 -20.18 -7.44 2.73
C PHE A 36 -20.06 -6.15 1.92
N LEU A 37 -20.47 -5.02 2.50
CA LEU A 37 -20.38 -3.72 1.84
C LEU A 37 -18.91 -3.33 1.60
N ALA A 38 -18.03 -3.56 2.58
CA ALA A 38 -16.59 -3.35 2.45
C ALA A 38 -15.94 -4.24 1.38
N ILE A 39 -16.48 -5.43 1.13
CA ILE A 39 -16.03 -6.31 0.04
C ILE A 39 -16.60 -5.87 -1.31
N ALA A 40 -17.87 -5.43 -1.34
CA ALA A 40 -18.55 -5.02 -2.55
C ALA A 40 -18.02 -3.69 -3.11
N GLN A 41 -17.64 -2.77 -2.23
CA GLN A 41 -17.11 -1.46 -2.58
C GLN A 41 -15.62 -1.36 -2.23
N PRO A 42 -14.72 -1.41 -3.21
CA PRO A 42 -13.29 -1.26 -2.96
C PRO A 42 -13.01 0.14 -2.38
N PRO A 43 -12.09 0.28 -1.42
CA PRO A 43 -11.74 1.58 -0.87
C PRO A 43 -11.19 2.49 -1.97
N THR A 44 -11.62 3.75 -1.99
CA THR A 44 -11.14 4.75 -2.96
C THR A 44 -10.13 5.67 -2.31
N ILE A 45 -9.14 6.14 -3.08
CA ILE A 45 -8.13 7.07 -2.55
C ILE A 45 -8.80 8.42 -2.27
N SER A 46 -8.64 8.91 -1.04
CA SER A 46 -9.16 10.22 -0.62
C SER A 46 -8.11 11.31 -0.81
N HIS A 47 -6.93 11.09 -0.22
CA HIS A 47 -5.78 11.97 -0.31
C HIS A 47 -4.50 11.21 0.03
N VAL A 48 -3.39 11.77 -0.42
CA VAL A 48 -2.04 11.31 -0.06
C VAL A 48 -1.38 12.45 0.69
N THR A 49 -0.66 12.14 1.76
CA THR A 49 0.16 13.13 2.47
C THR A 49 1.61 12.72 2.38
N VAL A 50 2.49 13.65 2.02
CA VAL A 50 3.93 13.42 1.99
C VAL A 50 4.58 14.36 2.99
N SER A 51 5.47 13.83 3.82
CA SER A 51 6.17 14.57 4.87
C SER A 51 7.64 14.16 4.92
N ASN A 52 8.50 15.11 5.29
CA ASN A 52 9.90 14.83 5.58
C ASN A 52 10.01 14.26 6.98
N ILE A 53 10.74 13.17 7.11
CA ILE A 53 11.03 12.50 8.37
C ILE A 53 12.55 12.44 8.60
N LEU A 54 12.92 12.30 9.86
CA LEU A 54 14.30 12.13 10.27
C LEU A 54 14.83 10.79 9.78
N ASP A 55 15.97 10.83 9.10
CA ASP A 55 16.73 9.66 8.72
C ASP A 55 17.57 9.14 9.89
N GLN A 56 18.19 7.97 9.71
CA GLN A 56 19.06 7.30 10.68
C GLN A 56 20.27 8.15 11.10
N THR A 57 20.63 9.14 10.28
CA THR A 57 21.71 10.11 10.51
C THR A 57 21.26 11.37 11.24
N GLY A 58 19.98 11.48 11.60
CA GLY A 58 19.40 12.67 12.23
C GLY A 58 19.10 13.82 11.26
N SER A 59 19.17 13.59 9.94
CA SER A 59 18.85 14.59 8.90
C SER A 59 17.44 14.38 8.33
N PHE A 60 16.73 15.45 7.95
CA PHE A 60 15.38 15.39 7.33
C PHE A 60 15.41 14.99 5.84
N ARG A 61 16.21 13.99 5.50
CA ARG A 61 16.41 13.51 4.13
C ARG A 61 15.63 12.24 3.83
N SER A 62 14.65 11.87 4.64
CA SER A 62 13.80 10.72 4.36
C SER A 62 12.37 11.20 4.12
N LEU A 63 11.71 10.65 3.11
CA LEU A 63 10.32 10.99 2.80
C LEU A 63 9.39 9.91 3.31
N GLN A 64 8.30 10.31 3.94
CA GLN A 64 7.18 9.45 4.31
C GLN A 64 5.94 9.86 3.53
N ALA A 65 5.40 8.93 2.75
CA ALA A 65 4.11 9.06 2.08
C ALA A 65 3.06 8.22 2.82
N ASP A 66 1.92 8.82 3.16
CA ASP A 66 0.78 8.15 3.76
C ASP A 66 -0.42 8.24 2.82
N VAL A 67 -1.10 7.11 2.60
CA VAL A 67 -2.28 7.00 1.73
C VAL A 67 -3.51 6.79 2.59
N TYR A 68 -4.45 7.72 2.46
CA TYR A 68 -5.74 7.66 3.12
C TYR A 68 -6.83 7.30 2.13
N SER A 69 -7.71 6.40 2.53
CA SER A 69 -8.84 5.99 1.70
C SER A 69 -10.18 6.33 2.33
N TRP A 70 -11.18 6.50 1.48
CA TRP A 70 -12.56 6.48 1.87
C TRP A 70 -13.06 5.03 1.84
N GLN A 71 -13.45 4.52 3.00
CA GLN A 71 -14.32 3.37 3.11
C GLN A 71 -15.74 3.87 3.38
N PRO A 72 -16.79 3.14 2.94
CA PRO A 72 -18.18 3.59 3.06
C PRO A 72 -18.61 3.97 4.48
N SER A 73 -17.91 3.47 5.51
CA SER A 73 -18.18 3.75 6.92
C SER A 73 -17.11 4.60 7.64
N SER A 74 -15.93 4.83 7.07
CA SER A 74 -14.86 5.58 7.76
C SER A 74 -13.71 6.03 6.84
N PHE A 75 -12.99 7.07 7.27
CA PHE A 75 -11.67 7.41 6.75
C PHE A 75 -10.63 6.52 7.40
N VAL A 76 -9.84 5.80 6.60
CA VAL A 76 -8.84 4.86 7.11
C VAL A 76 -7.51 5.11 6.44
N HIS A 77 -6.46 5.20 7.26
CA HIS A 77 -5.07 5.11 6.82
C HIS A 77 -4.78 3.67 6.39
N LEU A 78 -4.40 3.47 5.13
CA LEU A 78 -4.21 2.11 4.59
C LEU A 78 -2.75 1.77 4.33
N GLY A 79 -1.90 2.76 4.11
CA GLY A 79 -0.55 2.51 3.66
C GLY A 79 0.40 3.65 3.97
N ARG A 80 1.61 3.28 4.38
CA ARG A 80 2.73 4.20 4.60
C ARG A 80 3.92 3.72 3.80
N GLY A 81 4.52 4.55 2.97
CA GLY A 81 5.77 4.29 2.27
C GLY A 81 6.86 5.22 2.81
N VAL A 82 8.06 4.69 3.04
CA VAL A 82 9.22 5.49 3.43
C VAL A 82 10.29 5.32 2.35
N TRP A 83 10.85 6.43 1.89
CA TRP A 83 11.93 6.44 0.91
C TRP A 83 13.16 7.15 1.47
N PRO A 84 14.33 6.48 1.49
CA PRO A 84 15.57 7.07 1.96
C PRO A 84 16.14 8.03 0.90
N SER A 85 16.78 9.12 1.34
CA SER A 85 17.53 10.07 0.49
C SER A 85 16.68 10.97 -0.42
N ALA A 86 15.79 11.73 0.18
CA ALA A 86 15.23 12.94 -0.39
C ALA A 86 16.18 14.13 -0.26
N THR A 87 16.32 14.86 -1.38
CA THR A 87 16.85 16.21 -1.38
C THR A 87 15.93 17.11 -0.54
N GLU A 88 16.51 18.02 0.24
CA GLU A 88 15.77 19.11 0.88
C GLU A 88 15.09 19.92 -0.22
N GLY A 89 13.80 19.65 -0.44
CA GLY A 89 13.02 20.28 -1.48
C GLY A 89 11.78 20.91 -0.87
N ASP A 90 11.71 22.24 -0.93
CA ASP A 90 10.57 23.02 -0.44
C ASP A 90 9.26 22.74 -1.21
N ASN A 91 9.33 22.07 -2.37
CA ASN A 91 8.19 21.82 -3.27
C ASN A 91 7.46 20.48 -3.05
N VAL A 92 7.73 19.75 -1.95
CA VAL A 92 7.06 18.46 -1.67
C VAL A 92 5.55 18.63 -1.50
N ALA A 93 5.10 19.74 -0.92
CA ALA A 93 3.68 20.01 -0.69
C ALA A 93 2.88 20.20 -2.01
N GLU A 94 3.47 20.91 -2.98
CA GLU A 94 2.84 21.15 -4.29
C GLU A 94 2.69 19.85 -5.09
N LEU A 95 3.75 19.04 -5.11
CA LEU A 95 3.73 17.69 -5.68
C LEU A 95 2.67 16.81 -5.02
N CYS A 96 2.55 16.89 -3.70
CA CYS A 96 1.56 16.11 -2.93
C CYS A 96 0.13 16.48 -3.32
N ASN A 97 -0.15 17.77 -3.53
CA ASN A 97 -1.45 18.24 -3.98
C ASN A 97 -1.76 17.78 -5.42
N LEU A 98 -0.75 17.84 -6.31
CA LEU A 98 -0.87 17.35 -7.67
C LEU A 98 -1.16 15.84 -7.70
N ILE A 99 -0.37 15.04 -6.99
CA ILE A 99 -0.55 13.59 -6.86
C ILE A 99 -1.93 13.29 -6.27
N THR A 100 -2.33 14.00 -5.20
CA THR A 100 -3.65 13.82 -4.59
C THR A 100 -4.77 14.11 -5.59
N SER A 101 -4.67 15.18 -6.38
CA SER A 101 -5.69 15.51 -7.38
C SER A 101 -5.82 14.45 -8.48
N GLN A 102 -4.72 13.83 -8.90
CA GLN A 102 -4.73 12.78 -9.93
C GLN A 102 -5.16 11.41 -9.42
N LEU A 103 -4.93 11.13 -8.14
CA LEU A 103 -5.25 9.85 -7.52
C LEU A 103 -6.63 9.82 -6.85
N LYS A 104 -7.24 10.98 -6.61
CA LYS A 104 -8.54 11.09 -5.94
C LYS A 104 -9.59 10.21 -6.64
N LEU A 105 -10.39 9.50 -5.84
CA LEU A 105 -11.48 8.63 -6.27
C LEU A 105 -11.06 7.37 -7.05
N LYS A 106 -9.76 7.14 -7.29
CA LYS A 106 -9.33 5.88 -7.91
C LYS A 106 -9.53 4.71 -6.93
N PRO A 107 -10.09 3.57 -7.39
CA PRO A 107 -10.29 2.41 -6.54
C PRO A 107 -8.94 1.72 -6.24
N LEU A 108 -8.75 1.30 -5.00
CA LEU A 108 -7.58 0.50 -4.60
C LEU A 108 -7.84 -0.98 -4.88
N LYS A 109 -7.62 -1.41 -6.13
CA LYS A 109 -7.64 -2.82 -6.53
C LYS A 109 -6.27 -3.28 -6.98
N SER A 110 -5.98 -4.58 -6.88
CA SER A 110 -4.75 -5.19 -7.38
C SER A 110 -4.48 -4.88 -8.86
N GLU A 111 -5.53 -4.88 -9.69
CA GLU A 111 -5.48 -4.60 -11.12
C GLU A 111 -5.12 -3.13 -11.42
N SER A 112 -5.59 -2.21 -10.58
CA SER A 112 -5.39 -0.77 -10.78
C SER A 112 -3.97 -0.29 -10.48
N LEU A 113 -3.15 -1.08 -9.77
CA LEU A 113 -1.83 -0.63 -9.33
C LEU A 113 -0.90 -0.28 -10.52
N SER A 114 -0.99 -1.02 -11.62
CA SER A 114 -0.20 -0.71 -12.84
C SER A 114 -0.65 0.59 -13.51
N GLU A 115 -1.94 0.93 -13.43
CA GLU A 115 -2.48 2.19 -13.94
C GLU A 115 -2.10 3.35 -13.01
N LEU A 116 -2.12 3.12 -11.69
CA LEU A 116 -1.69 4.09 -10.68
C LEU A 116 -0.20 4.42 -10.86
N ASP A 117 0.65 3.41 -10.99
CA ASP A 117 2.10 3.59 -11.24
C ASP A 117 2.36 4.32 -12.57
N LYS A 118 1.59 4.03 -13.63
CA LYS A 118 1.68 4.78 -14.90
C LYS A 118 1.35 6.25 -14.70
N THR A 119 0.23 6.54 -14.03
CA THR A 119 -0.15 7.94 -13.76
C THR A 119 0.86 8.69 -12.90
N LEU A 120 1.55 7.99 -11.99
CA LEU A 120 2.66 8.58 -11.25
C LEU A 120 3.89 8.80 -12.14
N SER A 121 4.22 7.87 -13.03
CA SER A 121 5.37 8.00 -13.93
C SER A 121 5.24 9.09 -14.98
N ASP A 122 4.00 9.47 -15.33
CA ASP A 122 3.72 10.54 -16.28
C ASP A 122 3.96 11.95 -15.68
N LEU A 123 4.17 12.06 -14.36
CA LEU A 123 4.50 13.31 -13.68
C LEU A 123 5.94 13.75 -14.00
N LYS A 124 6.10 14.84 -14.76
CA LYS A 124 7.40 15.40 -15.18
C LYS A 124 7.92 16.53 -14.29
N GLU A 125 7.46 16.60 -13.05
CA GLU A 125 7.80 17.68 -12.12
C GLU A 125 9.20 17.50 -11.50
N PRO A 126 9.89 18.60 -11.13
CA PRO A 126 11.14 18.52 -10.36
C PRO A 126 10.88 17.80 -9.03
N ASN A 127 11.80 16.93 -8.62
CA ASN A 127 11.71 16.06 -7.43
C ASN A 127 10.66 14.91 -7.49
N ALA A 128 9.96 14.73 -8.60
CA ALA A 128 9.03 13.60 -8.76
C ALA A 128 9.74 12.24 -8.62
N SER A 129 10.99 12.13 -9.07
CA SER A 129 11.79 10.89 -8.97
C SER A 129 12.01 10.40 -7.53
N VAL A 130 11.93 11.29 -6.55
CA VAL A 130 12.11 10.96 -5.12
C VAL A 130 10.76 10.67 -4.46
N VAL A 131 9.71 11.41 -4.83
CA VAL A 131 8.37 11.27 -4.24
C VAL A 131 7.61 10.06 -4.80
N ILE A 132 7.74 9.79 -6.11
CA ILE A 132 7.03 8.68 -6.79
C ILE A 132 7.30 7.33 -6.12
N PRO A 133 8.56 6.94 -5.80
CA PRO A 133 8.83 5.68 -5.11
C PRO A 133 8.17 5.59 -3.73
N ALA A 134 8.20 6.68 -2.95
CA ALA A 134 7.57 6.72 -1.63
C ALA A 134 6.05 6.50 -1.73
N VAL A 135 5.40 7.20 -2.67
CA VAL A 135 3.96 7.10 -2.91
C VAL A 135 3.57 5.73 -3.49
N SER A 136 4.31 5.22 -4.48
CA SER A 136 4.07 3.89 -5.06
C SER A 136 4.17 2.78 -3.99
N LEU A 137 5.17 2.86 -3.10
CA LEU A 137 5.28 1.95 -1.97
C LEU A 137 4.09 2.09 -1.00
N ALA A 138 3.65 3.32 -0.70
CA ALA A 138 2.49 3.56 0.16
C ALA A 138 1.19 2.99 -0.46
N ILE A 139 1.00 3.16 -1.77
CA ILE A 139 -0.15 2.62 -2.52
C ILE A 139 -0.10 1.10 -2.53
N SER A 140 1.05 0.48 -2.79
CA SER A 140 1.16 -0.99 -2.77
C SER A 140 0.78 -1.58 -1.41
N ARG A 141 1.18 -0.94 -0.31
CA ARG A 141 0.74 -1.26 1.05
C ARG A 141 -0.74 -1.06 1.24
N ALA A 142 -1.29 0.05 0.75
CA ALA A 142 -2.71 0.34 0.83
C ALA A 142 -3.57 -0.70 0.08
N VAL A 143 -3.12 -1.14 -1.11
CA VAL A 143 -3.77 -2.19 -1.89
C VAL A 143 -3.65 -3.55 -1.20
N ALA A 144 -2.48 -3.89 -0.65
CA ALA A 144 -2.30 -5.12 0.13
C ALA A 144 -3.25 -5.15 1.34
N HIS A 145 -3.35 -4.04 2.08
CA HIS A 145 -4.27 -3.89 3.20
C HIS A 145 -5.74 -3.96 2.77
N ALA A 146 -6.11 -3.29 1.66
CA ALA A 146 -7.46 -3.34 1.10
C ALA A 146 -7.87 -4.76 0.67
N THR A 147 -6.92 -5.55 0.16
CA THR A 147 -7.14 -6.94 -0.26
C THR A 147 -6.95 -7.95 0.86
N ARG A 148 -6.67 -7.51 2.09
CA ARG A 148 -6.38 -8.36 3.27
C ARG A 148 -5.27 -9.38 3.01
N GLN A 149 -4.23 -8.97 2.29
CA GLN A 149 -3.04 -9.79 2.03
C GLN A 149 -1.81 -9.15 2.64
N ASP A 150 -0.89 -9.97 3.13
CA ASP A 150 0.41 -9.48 3.54
C ASP A 150 1.15 -8.87 2.33
N LEU A 151 1.89 -7.79 2.57
CA LEU A 151 2.60 -7.07 1.51
C LEU A 151 3.55 -7.99 0.71
N TYR A 152 4.27 -8.90 1.38
CA TYR A 152 5.20 -9.81 0.70
C TYR A 152 4.46 -10.80 -0.23
N LEU A 153 3.30 -11.32 0.19
CA LEU A 153 2.47 -12.19 -0.65
C LEU A 153 1.92 -11.42 -1.84
N PHE A 154 1.47 -10.19 -1.60
CA PHE A 154 0.99 -9.29 -2.66
C PHE A 154 2.08 -9.03 -3.70
N LEU A 155 3.29 -8.68 -3.26
CA LEU A 155 4.44 -8.45 -4.13
C LEU A 155 4.87 -9.72 -4.87
N HIS A 156 4.85 -10.88 -4.22
CA HIS A 156 5.17 -12.17 -4.86
C HIS A 156 4.17 -12.49 -5.97
N LYS A 157 2.86 -12.40 -5.70
CA LYS A 157 1.81 -12.63 -6.71
C LYS A 157 1.94 -11.68 -7.91
N ARG A 158 2.35 -10.43 -7.67
CA ARG A 158 2.58 -9.44 -8.72
C ARG A 158 3.85 -9.74 -9.53
N SER A 159 4.93 -10.16 -8.88
CA SER A 159 6.20 -10.46 -9.56
C SER A 159 6.19 -11.82 -10.27
N ASN A 160 5.47 -12.80 -9.73
CA ASN A 160 5.43 -14.19 -10.21
C ASN A 160 4.00 -14.74 -10.12
N PRO A 161 3.09 -14.35 -11.03
CA PRO A 161 1.67 -14.71 -10.95
C PRO A 161 1.40 -16.22 -11.04
N GLU A 162 2.28 -16.96 -11.72
CA GLU A 162 2.10 -18.41 -11.96
C GLU A 162 2.69 -19.30 -10.86
N LYS A 163 3.49 -18.76 -9.94
CA LYS A 163 4.17 -19.55 -8.90
C LYS A 163 3.46 -19.43 -7.56
N LEU A 164 3.17 -20.59 -6.96
CA LEU A 164 2.79 -20.66 -5.55
C LEU A 164 3.81 -19.91 -4.69
N PRO A 165 3.36 -19.23 -3.61
CA PRO A 165 4.23 -18.41 -2.77
C PRO A 165 5.22 -19.29 -1.99
N ASN A 166 6.36 -19.57 -2.60
CA ASN A 166 7.54 -20.05 -1.88
C ASN A 166 8.32 -18.82 -1.41
N ALA A 167 7.93 -18.30 -0.25
CA ALA A 167 8.66 -17.23 0.40
C ALA A 167 10.05 -17.74 0.80
N VAL A 168 11.08 -17.30 0.11
CA VAL A 168 12.47 -17.55 0.47
C VAL A 168 12.92 -16.43 1.38
N VAL A 169 13.33 -16.78 2.60
CA VAL A 169 13.97 -15.82 3.50
C VAL A 169 15.40 -15.62 3.03
N SER A 170 15.78 -14.39 2.72
CA SER A 170 17.15 -14.07 2.32
C SER A 170 18.10 -14.21 3.51
N LEU A 171 19.30 -14.75 3.25
CA LEU A 171 20.39 -14.73 4.24
C LEU A 171 20.88 -13.28 4.37
N PRO A 172 20.84 -12.69 5.58
CA PRO A 172 21.24 -11.31 5.75
C PRO A 172 22.75 -11.18 5.58
N LEU A 173 23.17 -10.33 4.63
CA LEU A 173 24.54 -9.85 4.59
C LEU A 173 24.66 -8.70 5.60
N VAL A 174 25.31 -8.96 6.73
CA VAL A 174 25.48 -7.98 7.80
C VAL A 174 26.81 -7.26 7.60
N ASP A 175 26.74 -5.94 7.45
CA ASP A 175 27.91 -5.09 7.45
C ASP A 175 28.41 -4.87 8.89
N ILE A 176 29.54 -5.49 9.23
CA ILE A 176 30.16 -5.43 10.57
C ILE A 176 31.19 -4.29 10.65
N VAL A 177 31.81 -3.93 9.52
CA VAL A 177 32.92 -2.98 9.47
C VAL A 177 32.70 -1.97 8.35
N LYS A 178 32.22 -0.79 8.74
CA LYS A 178 32.15 0.36 7.84
C LYS A 178 33.51 1.05 7.79
N SER A 179 34.18 0.98 6.64
CA SER A 179 35.38 1.77 6.36
C SER A 179 35.13 2.65 5.14
N ASN A 180 35.36 3.95 5.28
CA ASN A 180 35.20 4.92 4.19
C ASN A 180 36.24 4.75 3.05
N LYS A 181 37.14 3.76 3.13
CA LYS A 181 38.27 3.57 2.21
C LYS A 181 38.45 2.15 1.66
N LEU A 182 37.51 1.23 1.88
CA LEU A 182 37.61 -0.11 1.28
C LEU A 182 37.11 -0.09 -0.17
N SER A 183 37.94 0.42 -1.09
CA SER A 183 37.84 0.08 -2.50
C SER A 183 38.48 -1.29 -2.70
N PHE A 184 37.67 -2.33 -2.93
CA PHE A 184 38.19 -3.59 -3.43
C PHE A 184 38.61 -3.37 -4.89
N GLY A 185 39.92 -3.33 -5.12
CA GLY A 185 40.51 -3.34 -6.46
C GLY A 185 40.52 -4.72 -7.08
#